data_AF-A0A1A9VJI9-F1
#
_entry.id   AF-A0A1A9VJI9-F1
#
_cell.length_a   1.000
_cell.length_b   1.000
_cell.length_c   1.000
_cell.angle_alpha   90.00
_cell.angle_beta   90.00
_cell.angle_gamma   90.00
#
_symmetry.space_group_name_H-M   'P 1'
#
loop_
_entity.id
_entity.type
_entity.pdbx_description
1 polymer ?
#
loop_
_entity_poly.entity_id
_entity_poly.type
_entity_poly.pdbx_seq_one_letter_code
_entity_poly.pdbx_strand_id
1 'polypeptide(L)'
;MKLRYFMGEKKLKAAVVLSGCGHLDGTEVREAVLSLLVLDQQDVDVKCFAPDINITQVMNHKTKEATKEKRNVLVEAARIARGEIYDLKGAKAENFDMLVVSGGYGVAKNLSDLSENKDMVTVMPEFERLVSEFSVTKKPIGAICISPAIIVSILSSKIGKEESKVKVTIGDDREQLIEKLGGEHIKCDTGLSIEDEEHNVFSCSAYMRSDESKFSLNSCSGKEAMINLDVITFDINIAIDGQNGKTMKRNLKGLEFVTKDDGSWYINKDFGNDRFEVIVKQS
;
A
#
# COMPACT_ATOMS: atom_id res chain seq x y z
N MET A 1 -11.51 46.89 0.77
CA MET A 1 -11.93 45.53 0.38
C MET A 1 -11.03 45.05 -0.75
N LYS A 2 -10.01 44.24 -0.46
CA LYS A 2 -9.19 43.57 -1.49
C LYS A 2 -9.64 42.11 -1.56
N LEU A 3 -10.33 41.72 -2.62
CA LEU A 3 -10.49 40.28 -2.92
C LEU A 3 -9.10 39.74 -3.25
N ARG A 4 -8.59 38.82 -2.43
CA ARG A 4 -7.54 37.91 -2.87
C ARG A 4 -8.23 36.83 -3.69
N TYR A 5 -7.95 36.78 -4.99
CA TYR A 5 -8.18 35.57 -5.76
C TYR A 5 -7.31 34.47 -5.14
N PHE A 6 -7.92 33.47 -4.52
CA PHE A 6 -7.26 32.19 -4.34
C PHE A 6 -7.18 31.55 -5.73
N MET A 7 -6.00 31.68 -6.37
CA MET A 7 -5.63 30.77 -7.44
C MET A 7 -5.49 29.41 -6.77
N GLY A 8 -6.43 28.50 -7.05
CA GLY A 8 -6.44 27.16 -6.43
C GLY A 8 -5.11 26.45 -6.67
N GLU A 9 -4.50 25.97 -5.59
CA GLU A 9 -3.24 25.22 -5.70
C GLU A 9 -3.48 23.96 -6.54
N LYS A 10 -2.53 23.67 -7.45
CA LYS A 10 -2.65 22.50 -8.33
C LYS A 10 -2.48 21.25 -7.48
N LYS A 11 -3.60 20.58 -7.18
CA LYS A 11 -3.65 19.26 -6.54
C LYS A 11 -2.65 18.30 -7.20
N LEU A 12 -1.76 17.70 -6.39
CA LEU A 12 -0.77 16.72 -6.85
C LEU A 12 -1.50 15.49 -7.41
N LYS A 13 -0.86 14.76 -8.34
CA LYS A 13 -1.46 13.58 -8.97
C LYS A 13 -0.60 12.32 -8.78
N ALA A 14 -1.22 11.22 -8.37
CA ALA A 14 -0.57 9.91 -8.24
C ALA A 14 -1.15 8.88 -9.21
N ALA A 15 -0.27 8.15 -9.90
CA ALA A 15 -0.63 6.90 -10.55
C ALA A 15 -0.41 5.75 -9.55
N VAL A 16 -1.44 4.93 -9.31
CA VAL A 16 -1.34 3.74 -8.44
C VAL A 16 -1.46 2.49 -9.31
N VAL A 17 -0.42 1.65 -9.35
CA VAL A 17 -0.44 0.40 -10.13
C VAL A 17 -0.86 -0.77 -9.27
N LEU A 18 -1.83 -1.53 -9.76
CA LEU A 18 -2.42 -2.72 -9.15
C LEU A 18 -2.21 -3.93 -10.08
N SER A 19 -2.12 -5.12 -9.48
CA SER A 19 -1.84 -6.40 -10.16
C SER A 19 -2.94 -7.45 -9.98
N GLY A 20 -4.07 -7.08 -9.37
CA GLY A 20 -5.23 -7.93 -9.08
C GLY A 20 -5.86 -7.53 -7.74
N CYS A 21 -6.53 -8.47 -7.05
CA CYS A 21 -7.15 -8.21 -5.74
C CYS A 21 -7.00 -9.42 -4.79
N GLY A 22 -5.81 -9.58 -4.21
CA GLY A 22 -5.47 -10.68 -3.31
C GLY A 22 -3.96 -10.92 -3.27
N HIS A 23 -3.36 -11.05 -2.08
CA HIS A 23 -1.89 -11.08 -1.94
C HIS A 23 -1.19 -12.28 -2.58
N LEU A 24 -1.88 -13.38 -2.94
CA LEU A 24 -1.28 -14.58 -3.55
C LEU A 24 -1.31 -14.59 -5.10
N ASP A 25 -2.19 -13.80 -5.70
CA ASP A 25 -2.46 -13.79 -7.15
C ASP A 25 -2.69 -12.38 -7.75
N GLY A 26 -2.56 -11.34 -6.94
CA GLY A 26 -2.79 -9.95 -7.28
C GLY A 26 -2.11 -9.01 -6.27
N THR A 27 -2.68 -7.81 -6.11
CA THR A 27 -2.20 -6.82 -5.14
C THR A 27 -2.60 -7.18 -3.70
N GLU A 28 -1.71 -6.90 -2.75
CA GLU A 28 -2.01 -6.94 -1.31
C GLU A 28 -3.02 -5.82 -0.98
N VAL A 29 -4.20 -6.22 -0.51
CA VAL A 29 -5.38 -5.34 -0.45
C VAL A 29 -5.23 -4.27 0.63
N ARG A 30 -4.55 -4.58 1.74
CA ARG A 30 -4.36 -3.65 2.87
C ARG A 30 -3.31 -2.61 2.51
N GLU A 31 -2.20 -3.01 1.88
CA GLU A 31 -1.18 -2.10 1.34
C GLU A 31 -1.79 -1.11 0.33
N ALA A 32 -2.64 -1.59 -0.58
CA ALA A 32 -3.32 -0.73 -1.54
C ALA A 32 -4.30 0.24 -0.86
N VAL A 33 -5.17 -0.25 0.03
CA VAL A 33 -6.13 0.62 0.75
C VAL A 33 -5.42 1.64 1.65
N LEU A 34 -4.32 1.26 2.31
CA LEU A 34 -3.44 2.17 3.05
C LEU A 34 -2.83 3.24 2.15
N SER A 35 -2.27 2.84 1.01
CA SER A 35 -1.66 3.76 0.04
C SER A 35 -2.68 4.80 -0.43
N LEU A 36 -3.88 4.34 -0.80
CA LEU A 36 -4.98 5.21 -1.23
C LEU A 36 -5.44 6.16 -0.11
N LEU A 37 -5.54 5.68 1.13
CA LEU A 37 -5.92 6.51 2.28
C LEU A 37 -4.87 7.60 2.58
N VAL A 38 -3.59 7.26 2.57
CA VAL A 38 -2.51 8.23 2.84
C VAL A 38 -2.46 9.28 1.73
N LEU A 39 -2.64 8.89 0.47
CA LEU A 39 -2.73 9.83 -0.66
C LEU A 39 -3.94 10.77 -0.52
N ASP A 40 -5.12 10.25 -0.15
CA ASP A 40 -6.33 11.05 0.10
C ASP A 40 -6.13 12.04 1.27
N GLN A 41 -5.51 11.59 2.38
CA GLN A 41 -5.18 12.44 3.53
C GLN A 41 -4.19 13.56 3.21
N GLN A 42 -3.36 13.42 2.17
CA GLN A 42 -2.44 14.46 1.69
C GLN A 42 -3.03 15.30 0.54
N ASP A 43 -4.35 15.19 0.30
CA ASP A 43 -5.04 15.83 -0.82
C ASP A 43 -4.36 15.55 -2.17
N VAL A 44 -4.08 14.28 -2.48
CA VAL A 44 -3.55 13.84 -3.79
C VAL A 44 -4.68 13.29 -4.67
N ASP A 45 -4.71 13.67 -5.94
CA ASP A 45 -5.64 13.17 -6.97
C ASP A 45 -5.11 11.85 -7.54
N VAL A 46 -5.86 10.76 -7.36
CA VAL A 46 -5.37 9.40 -7.62
C VAL A 46 -6.05 8.79 -8.84
N LYS A 47 -5.26 8.12 -9.69
CA LYS A 47 -5.80 7.18 -10.69
C LYS A 47 -5.17 5.80 -10.52
N CYS A 48 -6.02 4.78 -10.38
CA CYS A 48 -5.59 3.40 -10.35
C CYS A 48 -5.40 2.85 -11.77
N PHE A 49 -4.41 1.99 -11.95
CA PHE A 49 -4.09 1.32 -13.21
C PHE A 49 -3.83 -0.16 -13.00
N ALA A 50 -4.27 -0.99 -13.94
CA ALA A 50 -3.95 -2.41 -13.98
C ALA A 50 -3.99 -2.91 -15.43
N PRO A 51 -3.16 -3.90 -15.82
CA PRO A 51 -3.18 -4.42 -17.19
C PRO A 51 -4.41 -5.29 -17.45
N ASP A 52 -5.00 -5.16 -18.64
CA ASP A 52 -6.13 -5.99 -19.10
C ASP A 52 -5.67 -7.38 -19.56
N ILE A 53 -5.20 -8.20 -18.61
CA ILE A 53 -4.71 -9.57 -18.84
C ILE A 53 -5.35 -10.58 -17.90
N ASN A 54 -5.22 -11.87 -18.20
CA ASN A 54 -5.57 -12.93 -17.24
C ASN A 54 -4.57 -12.96 -16.07
N ILE A 55 -5.05 -13.23 -14.85
CA ILE A 55 -4.21 -13.59 -13.71
C ILE A 55 -3.47 -14.90 -14.01
N THR A 56 -2.15 -14.93 -13.82
CA THR A 56 -1.29 -16.07 -14.17
C THR A 56 -1.66 -17.35 -13.42
N GLN A 57 -2.03 -17.23 -12.14
CA GLN A 57 -2.45 -18.34 -11.29
C GLN A 57 -3.46 -17.86 -10.25
N VAL A 58 -4.75 -18.17 -10.42
CA VAL A 58 -5.81 -17.78 -9.48
C VAL A 58 -5.75 -18.64 -8.22
N MET A 59 -5.63 -18.02 -7.04
CA MET A 59 -5.34 -18.68 -5.78
C MET A 59 -6.53 -18.65 -4.82
N ASN A 60 -6.89 -19.82 -4.28
CA ASN A 60 -7.79 -19.91 -3.14
C ASN A 60 -7.05 -19.43 -1.89
N HIS A 61 -7.28 -18.19 -1.48
CA HIS A 61 -6.61 -17.57 -0.33
C HIS A 61 -6.90 -18.26 1.01
N LYS A 62 -7.93 -19.12 1.10
CA LYS A 62 -8.24 -19.90 2.31
C LYS A 62 -7.45 -21.20 2.38
N THR A 63 -7.32 -21.95 1.28
CA THR A 63 -6.55 -23.21 1.25
C THR A 63 -5.09 -23.01 0.87
N LYS A 64 -4.75 -21.84 0.30
CA LYS A 64 -3.45 -21.49 -0.33
C LYS A 64 -3.12 -22.33 -1.56
N GLU A 65 -4.13 -22.93 -2.20
CA GLU A 65 -3.98 -23.76 -3.39
C GLU A 65 -4.40 -23.01 -4.67
N ALA A 66 -3.80 -23.39 -5.80
CA ALA A 66 -4.23 -22.90 -7.10
C ALA A 66 -5.60 -23.48 -7.50
N THR A 67 -6.42 -22.65 -8.14
CA THR A 67 -7.73 -23.05 -8.65
C THR A 67 -7.71 -23.28 -10.17
N LYS A 68 -8.80 -23.79 -10.72
CA LYS A 68 -9.02 -23.88 -12.18
C LYS A 68 -9.82 -22.70 -12.74
N GLU A 69 -10.08 -21.68 -11.92
CA GLU A 69 -10.80 -20.48 -12.35
C GLU A 69 -9.92 -19.63 -13.28
N LYS A 70 -10.58 -18.80 -14.09
CA LYS A 70 -9.92 -17.73 -14.85
C LYS A 70 -10.48 -16.40 -14.40
N ARG A 71 -9.59 -15.44 -14.15
CA ARG A 71 -9.91 -14.08 -13.70
C ARG A 71 -8.99 -13.11 -14.42
N ASN A 72 -9.43 -11.87 -14.55
CA ASN A 72 -8.70 -10.81 -15.23
C ASN A 72 -8.16 -9.79 -14.20
N VAL A 73 -6.92 -9.36 -14.39
CA VAL A 73 -6.17 -8.49 -13.48
C VAL A 73 -6.86 -7.14 -13.29
N LEU A 74 -7.23 -6.46 -14.39
CA LEU A 74 -7.95 -5.18 -14.37
C LEU A 74 -9.34 -5.30 -13.72
N VAL A 75 -10.10 -6.33 -14.10
CA VAL A 75 -11.46 -6.58 -13.56
C VAL A 75 -11.42 -6.86 -12.04
N GLU A 76 -10.46 -7.64 -11.56
CA GLU A 76 -10.34 -7.91 -10.13
C GLU A 76 -9.77 -6.69 -9.37
N ALA A 77 -8.79 -5.96 -9.93
CA ALA A 77 -8.25 -4.75 -9.33
C ALA A 77 -9.28 -3.61 -9.22
N ALA A 78 -10.28 -3.56 -10.12
CA ALA A 78 -11.42 -2.64 -10.04
C ALA A 78 -12.19 -2.73 -8.71
N ARG A 79 -12.11 -3.86 -8.00
CA ARG A 79 -12.70 -4.06 -6.67
C ARG A 79 -12.07 -3.15 -5.62
N ILE A 80 -10.75 -2.97 -5.68
CA ILE A 80 -9.98 -2.08 -4.79
C ILE A 80 -10.30 -0.62 -5.15
N ALA A 81 -10.22 -0.29 -6.44
CA ALA A 81 -10.44 1.06 -6.98
C ALA A 81 -11.91 1.50 -7.05
N ARG A 82 -12.86 0.67 -6.57
CA ARG A 82 -14.31 0.93 -6.62
C ARG A 82 -14.86 1.25 -8.02
N GLY A 83 -14.21 0.73 -9.06
CA GLY A 83 -14.53 0.99 -10.48
C GLY A 83 -13.68 2.08 -11.14
N GLU A 84 -13.03 2.97 -10.38
CA GLU A 84 -12.18 4.06 -10.91
C GLU A 84 -10.77 3.56 -11.24
N ILE A 85 -10.69 2.65 -12.21
CA ILE A 85 -9.45 2.04 -12.69
C ILE A 85 -9.37 2.07 -14.22
N TYR A 86 -8.14 2.18 -14.73
CA TYR A 86 -7.86 2.32 -16.15
C TYR A 86 -6.85 1.24 -16.60
N ASP A 87 -6.86 0.89 -17.88
CA ASP A 87 -5.83 0.00 -18.45
C ASP A 87 -4.43 0.64 -18.29
N LEU A 88 -3.49 -0.11 -17.74
CA LEU A 88 -2.08 0.27 -17.56
C LEU A 88 -1.44 0.74 -18.88
N LYS A 89 -1.88 0.22 -20.02
CA LYS A 89 -1.43 0.67 -21.35
C LYS A 89 -1.71 2.17 -21.60
N GLY A 90 -2.78 2.71 -21.00
CA GLY A 90 -3.14 4.13 -21.08
C GLY A 90 -2.39 5.04 -20.10
N ALA A 91 -1.65 4.48 -19.13
CA ALA A 91 -0.88 5.26 -18.17
C ALA A 91 0.31 5.95 -18.85
N LYS A 92 0.57 7.21 -18.48
CA LYS A 92 1.75 7.98 -18.93
C LYS A 92 2.25 8.86 -17.80
N ALA A 93 3.56 8.87 -17.54
CA ALA A 93 4.12 9.65 -16.43
C ALA A 93 3.94 11.17 -16.58
N GLU A 94 3.73 11.68 -17.80
CA GLU A 94 3.47 13.12 -18.05
C GLU A 94 2.25 13.66 -17.27
N ASN A 95 1.24 12.82 -17.02
CA ASN A 95 -0.04 13.21 -16.41
C ASN A 95 -0.04 13.18 -14.87
N PHE A 96 1.03 12.71 -14.24
CA PHE A 96 1.14 12.47 -12.81
C PHE A 96 2.38 13.13 -12.23
N ASP A 97 2.38 13.39 -10.93
CA ASP A 97 3.52 13.94 -10.21
C ASP A 97 4.31 12.81 -9.48
N MET A 98 3.68 11.65 -9.20
CA MET A 98 4.32 10.46 -8.58
C MET A 98 3.70 9.12 -9.03
N LEU A 99 4.46 8.03 -8.85
CA LEU A 99 4.02 6.63 -9.04
C LEU A 99 4.03 5.90 -7.70
N VAL A 100 3.00 5.09 -7.45
CA VAL A 100 2.94 4.16 -6.30
C VAL A 100 2.62 2.75 -6.79
N VAL A 101 3.39 1.76 -6.32
CA VAL A 101 3.22 0.35 -6.64
C VAL A 101 3.10 -0.46 -5.34
N SER A 102 1.86 -0.70 -4.91
CA SER A 102 1.57 -1.61 -3.79
C SER A 102 2.05 -3.03 -4.10
N GLY A 103 2.37 -3.82 -3.08
CA GLY A 103 2.91 -5.17 -3.25
C GLY A 103 1.82 -6.23 -3.45
N GLY A 104 2.09 -7.42 -2.93
CA GLY A 104 1.34 -8.64 -3.24
C GLY A 104 2.00 -9.42 -4.38
N TYR A 105 1.83 -10.75 -4.34
CA TYR A 105 2.58 -11.67 -5.20
C TYR A 105 2.12 -11.63 -6.67
N GLY A 106 1.00 -10.96 -6.97
CA GLY A 106 0.61 -10.60 -8.34
C GLY A 106 1.62 -9.68 -9.04
N VAL A 107 2.40 -8.88 -8.31
CA VAL A 107 3.48 -8.07 -8.90
C VAL A 107 4.60 -8.95 -9.47
N ALA A 108 4.91 -10.06 -8.78
CA ALA A 108 5.91 -11.06 -9.18
C ALA A 108 5.39 -12.16 -10.14
N LYS A 109 4.09 -12.14 -10.47
CA LYS A 109 3.39 -13.15 -11.29
C LYS A 109 2.70 -12.62 -12.54
N ASN A 110 2.14 -11.41 -12.45
CA ASN A 110 1.28 -10.81 -13.47
C ASN A 110 1.94 -9.59 -14.12
N LEU A 111 2.80 -8.86 -13.38
CA LEU A 111 3.59 -7.74 -13.91
C LEU A 111 5.03 -8.14 -14.28
N SER A 112 5.46 -9.33 -13.90
CA SER A 112 6.78 -9.93 -14.22
C SER A 112 6.72 -11.45 -14.07
N ASP A 113 7.79 -12.13 -14.51
CA ASP A 113 8.00 -13.58 -14.30
C ASP A 113 8.97 -13.90 -13.14
N LEU A 114 9.19 -12.96 -12.20
CA LEU A 114 10.10 -13.13 -11.05
C LEU A 114 9.82 -14.42 -10.25
N SER A 115 8.54 -14.80 -10.12
CA SER A 115 8.13 -16.02 -9.42
C SER A 115 8.48 -17.34 -10.13
N GLU A 116 9.01 -17.31 -11.36
CA GLU A 116 9.35 -18.50 -12.14
C GLU A 116 10.78 -19.04 -11.89
N ASN A 117 11.54 -18.46 -10.96
CA ASN A 117 12.91 -18.87 -10.58
C ASN A 117 13.90 -18.91 -11.77
N LYS A 118 13.87 -17.89 -12.62
CA LYS A 118 14.78 -17.72 -13.77
C LYS A 118 16.02 -16.89 -13.40
N ASP A 119 17.10 -17.09 -14.15
CA ASP A 119 18.34 -16.29 -14.04
C ASP A 119 18.16 -14.81 -14.44
N MET A 120 17.12 -14.51 -15.24
CA MET A 120 16.75 -13.16 -15.66
C MET A 120 15.25 -12.96 -15.50
N VAL A 121 14.86 -11.81 -14.95
CA VAL A 121 13.46 -11.41 -14.79
C VAL A 121 13.01 -10.60 -16.01
N THR A 122 11.92 -11.05 -16.62
CA THR A 122 11.19 -10.32 -17.65
C THR A 122 10.04 -9.56 -16.99
N VAL A 123 9.95 -8.26 -17.29
CA VAL A 123 8.86 -7.40 -16.80
C VAL A 123 7.87 -7.12 -17.94
N MET A 124 6.59 -6.94 -17.60
CA MET A 124 5.57 -6.54 -18.57
C MET A 124 5.94 -5.21 -19.25
N PRO A 125 5.92 -5.11 -20.59
CA PRO A 125 6.37 -3.91 -21.30
C PRO A 125 5.64 -2.62 -20.90
N GLU A 126 4.33 -2.68 -20.66
CA GLU A 126 3.53 -1.53 -20.23
C GLU A 126 3.95 -1.01 -18.85
N PHE A 127 4.33 -1.90 -17.93
CA PHE A 127 4.80 -1.55 -16.59
C PHE A 127 6.24 -1.04 -16.62
N GLU A 128 7.12 -1.74 -17.33
CA GLU A 128 8.52 -1.34 -17.52
C GLU A 128 8.61 0.06 -18.14
N ARG A 129 7.81 0.33 -19.19
CA ARG A 129 7.69 1.66 -19.81
C ARG A 129 7.27 2.70 -18.79
N LEU A 130 6.20 2.47 -18.03
CA LEU A 130 5.69 3.48 -17.09
C LEU A 130 6.75 3.83 -16.03
N VAL A 131 7.35 2.82 -15.40
CA VAL A 131 8.44 3.02 -14.40
C VAL A 131 9.62 3.77 -15.02
N SER A 132 9.99 3.44 -16.27
CA SER A 132 11.05 4.15 -17.00
C SER A 132 10.70 5.63 -17.24
N GLU A 133 9.46 5.95 -17.62
CA GLU A 133 9.02 7.33 -17.83
C GLU A 133 9.08 8.15 -16.54
N PHE A 134 8.68 7.59 -15.38
CA PHE A 134 8.81 8.26 -14.09
C PHE A 134 10.29 8.51 -13.72
N SER A 135 11.16 7.50 -13.87
CA SER A 135 12.58 7.63 -13.53
C SER A 135 13.32 8.64 -14.43
N VAL A 136 13.11 8.59 -15.76
CA VAL A 136 13.71 9.53 -16.72
C VAL A 136 13.23 10.97 -16.48
N THR A 137 11.97 11.15 -16.05
CA THR A 137 11.44 12.48 -15.65
C THR A 137 11.77 12.86 -14.21
N LYS A 138 12.59 12.06 -13.50
CA LYS A 138 12.98 12.23 -12.08
C LYS A 138 11.78 12.45 -11.15
N LYS A 139 10.65 11.79 -11.42
CA LYS A 139 9.45 11.84 -10.58
C LYS A 139 9.47 10.71 -9.54
N PRO A 140 9.02 10.93 -8.29
CA PRO A 140 9.04 9.93 -7.23
C PRO A 140 8.34 8.61 -7.59
N ILE A 141 8.98 7.49 -7.21
CA ILE A 141 8.45 6.13 -7.33
C ILE A 141 8.41 5.48 -5.94
N GLY A 142 7.22 5.30 -5.37
CA GLY A 142 6.99 4.55 -4.15
C GLY A 142 6.70 3.08 -4.43
N ALA A 143 7.42 2.16 -3.79
CA ALA A 143 7.26 0.71 -3.98
C ALA A 143 7.17 -0.02 -2.63
N ILE A 144 6.20 -0.93 -2.52
CA ILE A 144 5.86 -1.58 -1.24
C ILE A 144 6.06 -3.10 -1.33
N CYS A 145 6.55 -3.70 -0.25
CA CYS A 145 6.68 -5.15 -0.08
C CYS A 145 7.61 -5.78 -1.12
N ILE A 146 7.10 -6.53 -2.11
CA ILE A 146 7.92 -7.17 -3.17
C ILE A 146 8.14 -6.25 -4.38
N SER A 147 7.33 -5.20 -4.54
CA SER A 147 7.43 -4.26 -5.67
C SER A 147 8.82 -3.60 -5.85
N PRO A 148 9.59 -3.27 -4.79
CA PRO A 148 10.92 -2.71 -4.94
C PRO A 148 11.88 -3.60 -5.74
N ALA A 149 11.74 -4.93 -5.65
CA ALA A 149 12.55 -5.86 -6.44
C ALA A 149 12.29 -5.69 -7.96
N ILE A 150 11.03 -5.50 -8.36
CA ILE A 150 10.71 -5.26 -9.78
C ILE A 150 11.16 -3.86 -10.22
N ILE A 151 11.04 -2.84 -9.36
CA ILE A 151 11.58 -1.50 -9.66
C ILE A 151 13.10 -1.56 -9.90
N VAL A 152 13.85 -2.24 -9.03
CA VAL A 152 15.28 -2.47 -9.22
C VAL A 152 15.57 -3.20 -10.53
N SER A 153 14.87 -4.29 -10.83
CA SER A 153 15.04 -5.04 -12.09
C SER A 153 14.83 -4.18 -13.34
N ILE A 154 13.88 -3.23 -13.30
CA ILE A 154 13.63 -2.30 -14.41
C ILE A 154 14.76 -1.27 -14.51
N LEU A 155 15.11 -0.61 -13.40
CA LEU A 155 16.01 0.54 -13.42
C LEU A 155 17.49 0.12 -13.59
N SER A 156 17.95 -0.92 -12.90
CA SER A 156 19.32 -1.43 -13.03
C SER A 156 19.62 -2.00 -14.43
N SER A 157 18.62 -2.24 -15.27
CA SER A 157 18.80 -2.60 -16.69
C SER A 157 19.10 -1.39 -17.61
N LYS A 158 18.86 -0.17 -17.12
CA LYS A 158 18.92 1.09 -17.89
C LYS A 158 20.03 2.03 -17.41
N ILE A 159 20.48 1.86 -16.17
CA ILE A 159 21.57 2.57 -15.52
C ILE A 159 22.92 2.00 -16.01
N GLY A 160 23.89 2.87 -16.28
CA GLY A 160 25.22 2.48 -16.73
C GLY A 160 26.03 1.75 -15.64
N LYS A 161 27.00 0.91 -16.04
CA LYS A 161 27.85 0.14 -15.09
C LYS A 161 28.72 1.00 -14.15
N GLU A 162 28.87 2.29 -14.44
CA GLU A 162 29.66 3.25 -13.65
C GLU A 162 28.77 4.18 -12.80
N GLU A 163 27.45 4.13 -12.99
CA GLU A 163 26.48 4.86 -12.17
C GLU A 163 26.21 4.10 -10.85
N SER A 164 25.61 4.79 -9.87
CA SER A 164 25.28 4.17 -8.60
C SER A 164 24.11 3.18 -8.74
N LYS A 165 23.98 2.28 -7.76
CA LYS A 165 22.88 1.32 -7.74
C LYS A 165 21.63 1.92 -7.10
N VAL A 166 20.46 1.52 -7.60
CA VAL A 166 19.18 1.82 -6.94
C VAL A 166 19.12 1.14 -5.57
N LYS A 167 18.89 1.94 -4.53
CA LYS A 167 18.79 1.53 -3.14
C LYS A 167 17.34 1.32 -2.75
N VAL A 168 17.02 0.14 -2.21
CA VAL A 168 15.68 -0.19 -1.72
C VAL A 168 15.72 -1.08 -0.50
N THR A 169 14.60 -1.19 0.20
CA THR A 169 14.36 -2.28 1.15
C THR A 169 13.28 -3.23 0.66
N ILE A 170 13.46 -4.51 1.01
CA ILE A 170 12.36 -5.48 1.11
C ILE A 170 12.34 -6.11 2.52
N GLY A 171 12.84 -5.37 3.52
CA GLY A 171 12.92 -5.77 4.92
C GLY A 171 14.31 -6.32 5.26
N ASP A 172 14.45 -7.65 5.23
CA ASP A 172 15.68 -8.36 5.63
C ASP A 172 16.54 -8.86 4.45
N ASP A 173 15.95 -8.99 3.25
CA ASP A 173 16.49 -9.66 2.05
C ASP A 173 17.53 -10.77 2.29
N ARG A 174 17.09 -11.85 2.96
CA ARG A 174 17.97 -12.98 3.30
C ARG A 174 18.48 -13.75 2.09
N GLU A 175 17.85 -13.57 0.93
CA GLU A 175 18.20 -14.25 -0.32
C GLU A 175 19.04 -13.37 -1.26
N GLN A 176 19.35 -12.12 -0.87
CA GLN A 176 20.06 -11.13 -1.70
C GLN A 176 19.39 -10.94 -3.07
N LEU A 177 18.05 -10.91 -3.08
CA LEU A 177 17.25 -10.74 -4.28
C LEU A 177 17.53 -9.39 -4.95
N ILE A 178 17.65 -8.32 -4.15
CA ILE A 178 17.92 -6.98 -4.67
C ILE A 178 19.31 -6.90 -5.31
N GLU A 179 20.35 -7.48 -4.68
CA GLU A 179 21.70 -7.52 -5.27
C GLU A 179 21.73 -8.35 -6.56
N LYS A 180 21.01 -9.49 -6.61
CA LYS A 180 20.88 -10.33 -7.82
C LYS A 180 20.21 -9.58 -8.98
N LEU A 181 19.25 -8.71 -8.68
CA LEU A 181 18.58 -7.86 -9.66
C LEU A 181 19.37 -6.57 -9.99
N GLY A 182 20.57 -6.41 -9.42
CA GLY A 182 21.48 -5.30 -9.72
C GLY A 182 21.29 -4.05 -8.87
N GLY A 183 20.53 -4.13 -7.77
CA GLY A 183 20.36 -3.04 -6.80
C GLY A 183 21.29 -3.16 -5.58
N GLU A 184 20.98 -2.35 -4.57
CA GLU A 184 21.60 -2.36 -3.23
C GLU A 184 20.49 -2.49 -2.18
N HIS A 185 20.51 -3.55 -1.36
CA HIS A 185 19.53 -3.72 -0.29
C HIS A 185 19.94 -2.94 0.97
N ILE A 186 19.04 -2.07 1.43
CA ILE A 186 19.12 -1.44 2.74
C ILE A 186 18.18 -2.17 3.69
N LYS A 187 18.73 -2.87 4.70
CA LYS A 187 17.94 -3.51 5.75
C LYS A 187 17.16 -2.43 6.52
N CYS A 188 15.85 -2.63 6.67
CA CYS A 188 14.99 -1.66 7.34
C CYS A 188 13.82 -2.33 8.06
N ASP A 189 13.44 -1.80 9.21
CA ASP A 189 12.34 -2.34 10.04
C ASP A 189 10.97 -1.92 9.49
N THR A 190 9.94 -2.71 9.78
CA THR A 190 8.63 -2.61 9.11
C THR A 190 7.87 -1.31 9.40
N GLY A 191 8.23 -0.59 10.47
CA GLY A 191 7.71 0.76 10.78
C GLY A 191 8.42 1.92 10.10
N LEU A 192 9.40 1.65 9.21
CA LEU A 192 10.24 2.63 8.54
C LEU A 192 10.25 2.43 7.02
N SER A 193 10.85 3.38 6.31
CA SER A 193 11.06 3.37 4.86
C SER A 193 12.47 3.87 4.50
N ILE A 194 12.91 3.60 3.27
CA ILE A 194 14.13 4.18 2.68
C ILE A 194 13.76 5.12 1.56
N GLU A 195 14.63 6.10 1.37
CA GLU A 195 14.67 7.02 0.25
C GLU A 195 16.02 6.87 -0.46
N ASP A 196 15.96 6.76 -1.79
CA ASP A 196 17.08 6.90 -2.70
C ASP A 196 16.91 8.24 -3.44
N GLU A 197 17.53 9.29 -2.88
CA GLU A 197 17.51 10.65 -3.41
C GLU A 197 18.11 10.76 -4.83
N GLU A 198 18.98 9.84 -5.23
CA GLU A 198 19.66 9.89 -6.53
C GLU A 198 18.74 9.39 -7.66
N HIS A 199 17.93 8.37 -7.35
CA HIS A 199 17.00 7.74 -8.28
C HIS A 199 15.53 8.18 -8.09
N ASN A 200 15.22 8.93 -7.02
CA ASN A 200 13.88 9.28 -6.55
C ASN A 200 12.99 8.04 -6.31
N VAL A 201 13.58 7.00 -5.69
CA VAL A 201 12.90 5.75 -5.34
C VAL A 201 12.69 5.66 -3.83
N PHE A 202 11.47 5.33 -3.42
CA PHE A 202 11.05 5.22 -2.02
C PHE A 202 10.53 3.81 -1.78
N SER A 203 10.93 3.17 -0.67
CA SER A 203 10.52 1.78 -0.40
C SER A 203 10.29 1.46 1.07
N CYS A 204 9.35 0.55 1.34
CA CYS A 204 9.09 -0.01 2.67
C CYS A 204 8.72 -1.49 2.60
N SER A 205 9.02 -2.24 3.67
CA SER A 205 8.95 -3.71 3.65
C SER A 205 7.53 -4.27 3.78
N ALA A 206 6.62 -3.57 4.47
CA ALA A 206 5.25 -4.01 4.76
C ALA A 206 5.17 -5.53 5.09
N TYR A 207 4.38 -6.31 4.34
CA TYR A 207 4.19 -7.75 4.60
C TYR A 207 5.33 -8.68 4.14
N MET A 208 6.51 -8.16 3.78
CA MET A 208 7.71 -9.00 3.57
C MET A 208 8.19 -9.70 4.85
N ARG A 209 7.82 -9.18 6.03
CA ARG A 209 7.99 -9.88 7.30
C ARG A 209 6.65 -10.42 7.81
N SER A 210 6.71 -11.51 8.56
CA SER A 210 5.58 -12.01 9.36
C SER A 210 5.39 -11.19 10.64
N ASP A 211 5.58 -9.87 10.59
CA ASP A 211 5.57 -9.01 11.77
C ASP A 211 4.14 -8.79 12.27
N GLU A 212 3.87 -9.33 13.45
CA GLU A 212 2.65 -9.05 14.21
C GLU A 212 2.68 -7.62 14.79
N SER A 213 2.32 -6.63 13.98
CA SER A 213 1.13 -5.78 14.22
C SER A 213 0.78 -5.53 15.71
N LYS A 214 1.47 -4.62 16.44
CA LYS A 214 1.12 -4.23 17.84
C LYS A 214 1.42 -2.75 18.21
N PHE A 215 0.46 -2.08 18.87
CA PHE A 215 0.60 -0.83 19.67
C PHE A 215 -0.12 -0.93 21.04
N SER A 216 0.22 -0.06 22.00
CA SER A 216 -0.47 0.06 23.31
C SER A 216 -0.32 1.46 23.95
N LEU A 217 -1.27 1.84 24.84
CA LEU A 217 -1.33 3.13 25.54
C LEU A 217 -1.81 2.96 26.99
N ASN A 218 -1.28 3.77 27.91
CA ASN A 218 -1.60 3.71 29.35
C ASN A 218 -2.38 4.96 29.83
N SER A 219 -3.35 4.75 30.74
CA SER A 219 -4.16 5.80 31.36
C SER A 219 -3.69 6.11 32.79
N CYS A 220 -3.85 7.37 33.22
CA CYS A 220 -3.45 7.87 34.54
C CYS A 220 -4.22 7.27 35.74
N SER A 221 -5.13 6.32 35.51
CA SER A 221 -5.91 5.62 36.55
C SER A 221 -5.18 4.42 37.18
N GLY A 222 -3.91 4.16 36.79
CA GLY A 222 -3.13 3.03 37.33
C GLY A 222 -3.65 1.65 36.91
N LYS A 223 -4.46 1.60 35.85
CA LYS A 223 -5.02 0.38 35.24
C LYS A 223 -4.63 0.35 33.77
N GLU A 224 -4.07 -0.78 33.35
CA GLU A 224 -3.68 -0.99 31.95
C GLU A 224 -4.89 -1.44 31.13
N ALA A 225 -5.12 -0.76 30.01
CA ALA A 225 -6.07 -1.14 28.99
C ALA A 225 -5.30 -1.26 27.66
N MET A 226 -5.09 -2.50 27.20
CA MET A 226 -4.43 -2.74 25.92
C MET A 226 -5.44 -2.55 24.79
N ILE A 227 -5.28 -1.46 24.05
CA ILE A 227 -5.97 -1.26 22.77
C ILE A 227 -4.98 -1.61 21.66
N ASN A 228 -5.05 -2.83 21.12
CA ASN A 228 -4.25 -3.18 19.94
C ASN A 228 -4.99 -2.64 18.73
N LEU A 229 -4.64 -1.40 18.37
CA LEU A 229 -5.01 -0.77 17.13
C LEU A 229 -3.75 -0.59 16.29
N ASP A 230 -3.79 -1.21 15.13
CA ASP A 230 -2.68 -1.38 14.23
C ASP A 230 -3.14 -0.97 12.83
N VAL A 231 -2.25 -0.59 11.92
CA VAL A 231 -2.64 0.06 10.65
C VAL A 231 -2.42 -0.78 9.37
N ILE A 232 -1.38 -1.57 9.12
CA ILE A 232 -0.38 -2.22 10.01
C ILE A 232 -0.94 -3.25 11.04
N THR A 233 -2.23 -3.62 11.15
CA THR A 233 -3.31 -3.81 10.15
C THR A 233 -4.64 -3.30 10.73
N PHE A 234 -5.28 -2.30 10.08
CA PHE A 234 -6.48 -1.55 10.53
C PHE A 234 -7.54 -2.40 11.29
N ASP A 235 -7.46 -2.45 12.62
CA ASP A 235 -8.44 -3.14 13.49
C ASP A 235 -8.38 -2.62 14.92
N ILE A 236 -9.52 -2.47 15.62
CA ILE A 236 -9.56 -2.05 17.04
C ILE A 236 -9.84 -3.24 17.95
N ASN A 237 -8.80 -3.73 18.64
CA ASN A 237 -8.96 -4.64 19.77
C ASN A 237 -8.96 -3.84 21.08
N ILE A 238 -9.85 -4.15 22.03
CA ILE A 238 -9.85 -3.52 23.37
C ILE A 238 -9.83 -4.63 24.42
N ALA A 239 -8.76 -4.69 25.20
CA ALA A 239 -8.61 -5.55 26.37
C ALA A 239 -8.40 -4.69 27.62
N ILE A 240 -9.11 -5.01 28.70
CA ILE A 240 -9.06 -4.31 29.99
C ILE A 240 -8.84 -5.40 31.03
N ASP A 241 -7.78 -5.30 31.85
CA ASP A 241 -7.60 -6.27 32.93
C ASP A 241 -8.47 -5.91 34.14
N GLY A 242 -8.99 -6.95 34.80
CA GLY A 242 -9.95 -6.80 35.89
C GLY A 242 -11.11 -7.80 35.88
N GLN A 243 -10.83 -9.10 35.73
CA GLN A 243 -11.54 -10.23 36.38
C GLN A 243 -10.94 -11.58 35.93
N ASN A 244 -9.71 -11.86 36.38
CA ASN A 244 -8.98 -13.12 36.17
C ASN A 244 -8.60 -13.42 34.71
N GLY A 245 -7.99 -12.45 34.01
CA GLY A 245 -7.32 -12.70 32.72
C GLY A 245 -8.23 -13.13 31.56
N LYS A 246 -9.53 -12.79 31.60
CA LYS A 246 -10.50 -13.16 30.55
C LYS A 246 -10.61 -12.10 29.46
N THR A 247 -10.12 -12.42 28.25
CA THR A 247 -10.28 -11.61 27.04
C THR A 247 -11.76 -11.45 26.65
N MET A 248 -12.24 -10.21 26.60
CA MET A 248 -13.56 -9.87 26.05
C MET A 248 -13.44 -9.54 24.56
N LYS A 249 -14.01 -10.39 23.68
CA LYS A 249 -14.10 -10.12 22.24
C LYS A 249 -15.47 -9.53 21.90
N ARG A 250 -15.51 -8.39 21.21
CA ARG A 250 -16.75 -7.73 20.75
C ARG A 250 -16.60 -7.28 19.30
N ASN A 251 -17.67 -7.44 18.52
CA ASN A 251 -17.74 -7.07 17.11
C ASN A 251 -18.68 -5.85 17.01
N LEU A 252 -18.19 -4.74 16.48
CA LEU A 252 -18.93 -3.47 16.41
C LEU A 252 -19.77 -3.41 15.13
N LYS A 253 -21.07 -3.70 15.25
CA LYS A 253 -22.08 -3.41 14.21
C LYS A 253 -23.39 -2.91 14.82
N GLY A 254 -23.78 -1.69 14.45
CA GLY A 254 -25.14 -1.16 14.62
C GLY A 254 -25.37 -0.23 15.83
N LEU A 255 -26.37 0.66 15.68
CA LEU A 255 -27.01 1.56 16.66
C LEU A 255 -26.15 2.50 17.53
N GLU A 256 -24.82 2.40 17.55
CA GLU A 256 -23.95 3.31 18.33
C GLU A 256 -23.50 4.57 17.53
N PHE A 257 -24.14 4.86 16.39
CA PHE A 257 -23.85 6.00 15.52
C PHE A 257 -24.97 7.06 15.63
N VAL A 258 -24.61 8.28 16.02
CA VAL A 258 -25.54 9.44 15.97
C VAL A 258 -25.12 10.35 14.82
N THR A 259 -25.96 10.44 13.80
CA THR A 259 -25.80 11.35 12.66
C THR A 259 -26.51 12.68 12.94
N LYS A 260 -25.89 13.80 12.57
CA LYS A 260 -26.46 15.15 12.67
C LYS A 260 -27.04 15.59 11.32
N ASP A 261 -27.85 16.65 11.36
CA ASP A 261 -28.47 17.25 10.17
C ASP A 261 -27.46 17.83 9.15
N ASP A 262 -26.21 18.07 9.57
CA ASP A 262 -25.09 18.52 8.73
C ASP A 262 -24.30 17.37 8.05
N GLY A 263 -24.75 16.11 8.22
CA GLY A 263 -24.10 14.92 7.67
C GLY A 263 -22.92 14.39 8.51
N SER A 264 -22.44 15.15 9.50
CA SER A 264 -21.44 14.63 10.44
C SER A 264 -22.05 13.55 11.35
N TRP A 265 -21.22 12.63 11.82
CA TRP A 265 -21.63 11.61 12.80
C TRP A 265 -20.63 11.51 13.94
N TYR A 266 -21.11 11.04 15.08
CA TYR A 266 -20.32 10.83 16.28
C TYR A 266 -20.79 9.60 17.05
N ILE A 267 -19.85 8.96 17.75
CA ILE A 267 -20.14 7.91 18.73
C ILE A 267 -20.18 8.60 20.09
N ASN A 268 -21.34 8.64 20.72
CA ASN A 268 -21.52 9.25 22.05
C ASN A 268 -21.68 8.16 23.09
N LYS A 269 -20.69 8.00 23.96
CA LYS A 269 -20.79 7.06 25.08
C LYS A 269 -20.16 7.67 26.32
N ASP A 270 -20.99 7.81 27.34
CA ASP A 270 -20.59 8.29 28.65
C ASP A 270 -19.98 7.12 29.43
N PHE A 271 -18.74 7.29 29.89
CA PHE A 271 -17.99 6.32 30.69
C PHE A 271 -17.74 6.84 32.12
N GLY A 272 -18.45 7.88 32.55
CA GLY A 272 -18.28 8.52 33.86
C GLY A 272 -17.38 9.76 33.77
N ASN A 273 -16.18 9.69 34.35
CA ASN A 273 -15.31 10.86 34.46
C ASN A 273 -14.45 11.14 33.21
N ASP A 274 -14.39 10.22 32.25
CA ASP A 274 -13.58 10.32 31.04
C ASP A 274 -14.45 10.32 29.77
N ARG A 275 -14.04 11.12 28.78
CA ARG A 275 -14.78 11.32 27.53
C ARG A 275 -13.93 10.88 26.33
N PHE A 276 -14.47 9.96 25.54
CA PHE A 276 -13.89 9.56 24.24
C PHE A 276 -14.70 10.22 23.13
N GLU A 277 -14.06 11.01 22.27
CA GLU A 277 -14.73 11.79 21.22
C GLU A 277 -13.94 11.68 19.91
N VAL A 278 -14.61 11.23 18.84
CA VAL A 278 -14.07 11.20 17.48
C VAL A 278 -15.01 12.03 16.61
N ILE A 279 -14.48 13.09 16.01
CA ILE A 279 -15.25 14.05 15.19
C ILE A 279 -14.74 13.96 13.76
N VAL A 280 -15.61 13.54 12.85
CA VAL A 280 -15.36 13.60 11.40
C VAL A 280 -16.28 14.66 10.81
N LYS A 281 -15.70 15.70 10.21
CA LYS A 281 -16.44 16.70 9.42
C LYS A 281 -16.28 16.36 7.95
N GLN A 282 -17.40 16.27 7.22
CA GLN A 282 -17.38 16.35 5.77
C GLN A 282 -17.32 17.82 5.33
N SER A 283 -16.60 18.06 4.24
CA SER A 283 -16.56 19.31 3.47
C SER A 283 -17.44 19.20 2.24
#